data_AF-A0A5K3F062-F1
#
_entry.id   AF-A0A5K3F062-F1
#
_cell.length_a   1.000
_cell.length_b   1.000
_cell.length_c   1.000
_cell.angle_alpha   90.00
_cell.angle_beta   90.00
_cell.angle_gamma   90.00
#
_symmetry.space_group_name_H-M   'P 1'
#
loop_
_entity.id
_entity.type
_entity.pdbx_description
1 polymer ?
#
loop_
_entity_poly.entity_id
_entity_poly.type
_entity_poly.pdbx_seq_one_letter_code
_entity_poly.pdbx_strand_id
1 'polypeptide(L)'
;MVLVKRVQSPSDLTLWLSSIAYADIINFIEDVNLSVRSKLISAGLTPSASVSKVITLLERLDAQVELTPLEVNPQRYGNKAFRDYYSWLCQNATSICQETLEIETTAENFDELVKYLTESVGNPVRIDYGTGHELAFIAFLLALFKMGFLKKPESAIINQKTGSALEHNEYAEIALCVFPVYLRFVRHLQTYFRMEPAGSHGAWSLDDFQFVPYIWGSSQLMGTGLYEPSVIPNKEVASKEAESCLLFSCVNYIFQVKTGPFAEHSSCLQSLSNVPHWEKINSGMLKMYKGEVLNKFPVVQHFLFGNLLRFEPAPPGALKAGPPGGAKLPSSSTSAGPRKDMSAFSHQPPFVKPTGDP
;
A
#
# COMPACT_ATOMS: atom_id res chain seq x y z
N MET A 1 13.58 -8.35 21.26
CA MET A 1 13.90 -6.90 21.41
C MET A 1 12.60 -6.13 21.20
N VAL A 2 12.36 -5.04 21.94
CA VAL A 2 11.11 -4.26 21.78
C VAL A 2 11.29 -3.27 20.63
N LEU A 3 10.37 -3.31 19.66
CA LEU A 3 10.27 -2.33 18.58
C LEU A 3 10.03 -0.91 19.14
N VAL A 4 10.73 0.09 18.61
CA VAL A 4 10.72 1.46 19.17
C VAL A 4 10.33 2.52 18.16
N LYS A 5 9.60 3.54 18.63
CA LYS A 5 9.37 4.77 17.87
C LYS A 5 10.59 5.68 17.95
N ARG A 6 11.18 6.02 16.80
CA ARG A 6 12.36 6.89 16.71
C ARG A 6 12.08 8.28 16.14
N VAL A 7 11.05 8.42 15.30
CA VAL A 7 10.62 9.72 14.75
C VAL A 7 9.58 10.34 15.68
N GLN A 8 10.00 11.26 16.54
CA GLN A 8 9.13 11.87 17.56
C GLN A 8 8.81 13.35 17.28
N SER A 9 9.62 13.97 16.41
CA SER A 9 9.49 15.35 15.99
C SER A 9 9.80 15.51 14.49
N PRO A 10 9.39 16.62 13.84
CA PRO A 10 9.77 16.90 12.46
C PRO A 10 11.28 16.96 12.21
N SER A 11 12.08 17.33 13.21
CA SER A 11 13.55 17.34 13.12
C SER A 11 14.16 15.95 12.97
N ASP A 12 13.49 14.90 13.46
CA ASP A 12 13.97 13.52 13.36
C ASP A 12 13.83 12.97 11.93
N LEU A 13 13.10 13.65 11.04
CA LEU A 13 12.99 13.27 9.63
C LEU A 13 14.35 13.23 8.94
N THR A 14 15.28 14.11 9.29
CA THR A 14 16.63 14.10 8.70
C THR A 14 17.39 12.81 9.05
N LEU A 15 17.21 12.31 10.28
CA LEU A 15 17.80 11.04 10.72
C LEU A 15 17.10 9.85 10.05
N TRP A 16 15.77 9.87 10.00
CA TRP A 16 14.99 8.86 9.28
C TRP A 16 15.40 8.74 7.81
N LEU A 17 15.45 9.85 7.06
CA LEU A 17 15.76 9.87 5.63
C LEU A 17 17.20 9.44 5.31
N SER A 18 18.08 9.43 6.31
CA SER A 18 19.46 8.93 6.19
C SER A 18 19.64 7.53 6.77
N SER A 19 18.58 6.90 7.29
CA SER A 19 18.67 5.61 7.98
C SER A 19 18.76 4.40 7.04
N ILE A 20 19.29 3.29 7.57
CA ILE A 20 19.31 1.98 6.89
C ILE A 20 17.89 1.54 6.51
N ALA A 21 16.94 1.67 7.44
CA ALA A 21 15.54 1.31 7.22
C ALA A 21 14.94 2.05 6.01
N TYR A 22 15.14 3.37 5.93
CA TYR A 22 14.67 4.16 4.79
C TYR A 22 15.27 3.68 3.47
N ALA A 23 16.59 3.43 3.45
CA ALA A 23 17.28 2.93 2.26
C ALA A 23 16.74 1.56 1.82
N ASP A 24 16.58 0.63 2.76
CA ASP A 24 16.07 -0.71 2.49
C ASP A 24 14.64 -0.68 1.95
N ILE A 25 13.76 0.15 2.51
CA ILE A 25 12.37 0.30 2.05
C ILE A 25 12.31 0.84 0.62
N ILE A 26 13.06 1.91 0.33
CA ILE A 26 13.07 2.48 -1.02
C ILE A 26 13.65 1.51 -2.03
N ASN A 27 14.78 0.86 -1.72
CA ASN A 27 15.38 -0.12 -2.62
C ASN A 27 14.42 -1.29 -2.87
N PHE A 28 13.70 -1.76 -1.85
CA PHE A 28 12.73 -2.83 -2.00
C PHE A 28 11.57 -2.44 -2.92
N ILE A 29 10.97 -1.26 -2.71
CA ILE A 29 9.88 -0.77 -3.58
C ILE A 29 10.38 -0.60 -5.02
N GLU A 30 11.58 -0.04 -5.22
CA GLU A 30 12.19 0.15 -6.54
C GLU A 30 12.54 -1.19 -7.23
N ASP A 31 13.02 -2.19 -6.48
CA ASP A 31 13.35 -3.51 -7.01
C ASP A 31 12.11 -4.31 -7.42
N VAL A 32 11.03 -4.25 -6.61
CA VAL A 32 9.73 -4.81 -6.99
C VAL A 32 9.17 -4.08 -8.21
N ASN A 33 9.23 -2.75 -8.20
CA ASN A 33 8.78 -1.90 -9.31
C ASN A 33 9.48 -2.28 -10.63
N LEU A 34 10.80 -2.49 -10.60
CA LEU A 34 11.54 -2.96 -11.77
C LEU A 34 11.14 -4.38 -12.19
N SER A 35 10.94 -5.27 -11.21
CA SER A 35 10.63 -6.68 -11.44
C SER A 35 9.27 -6.91 -12.11
N VAL A 36 8.31 -6.00 -11.93
CA VAL A 36 6.98 -6.06 -12.56
C VAL A 36 6.83 -5.24 -13.84
N ARG A 37 7.91 -4.65 -14.35
CA ARG A 37 7.84 -3.87 -15.58
C ARG A 37 7.27 -4.70 -16.73
N SER A 38 6.25 -4.18 -17.40
CA SER A 38 5.56 -4.84 -18.52
C SER A 38 4.92 -6.19 -18.18
N LYS A 39 4.58 -6.44 -16.90
CA LYS A 39 3.96 -7.70 -16.44
C LYS A 39 2.61 -7.43 -15.79
N LEU A 40 1.54 -7.87 -16.44
CA LEU A 40 0.19 -7.87 -15.86
C LEU A 40 -0.03 -9.10 -14.98
N ILE A 41 -0.98 -8.99 -14.05
CA ILE A 41 -1.51 -10.12 -13.30
C ILE A 41 -2.28 -10.99 -14.30
N SER A 42 -2.05 -12.30 -14.28
CA SER A 42 -2.70 -13.25 -15.18
C SER A 42 -3.31 -14.40 -14.38
N ALA A 43 -4.45 -14.93 -14.83
CA ALA A 43 -5.19 -15.97 -14.12
C ALA A 43 -4.41 -17.29 -13.96
N GLY A 44 -3.39 -17.53 -14.78
CA GLY A 44 -2.56 -18.74 -14.75
C GLY A 44 -1.24 -18.58 -13.97
N LEU A 45 -1.05 -17.47 -13.24
CA LEU A 45 0.18 -17.22 -12.52
C LEU A 45 0.22 -18.05 -11.22
N THR A 46 1.11 -19.02 -11.17
CA THR A 46 1.32 -19.86 -9.98
C THR A 46 2.42 -19.25 -9.09
N PRO A 47 2.08 -18.75 -7.89
CA PRO A 47 3.08 -18.23 -6.96
C PRO A 47 4.04 -19.31 -6.46
N SER A 48 5.22 -18.91 -5.99
CA SER A 48 6.14 -19.79 -5.28
C SER A 48 5.47 -20.38 -4.02
N ALA A 49 6.04 -21.44 -3.46
CA ALA A 49 5.53 -22.02 -2.22
C ALA A 49 5.56 -21.01 -1.05
N SER A 50 6.63 -20.21 -0.93
CA SER A 50 6.74 -19.18 0.10
C SER A 50 5.72 -18.06 -0.10
N VAL A 51 5.52 -17.61 -1.34
CA VAL A 51 4.50 -16.59 -1.66
C VAL A 51 3.09 -17.11 -1.41
N SER A 52 2.81 -18.38 -1.75
CA SER A 52 1.52 -19.03 -1.48
C SER A 52 1.19 -19.02 0.02
N LYS A 53 2.17 -19.28 0.88
CA LYS A 53 2.00 -19.20 2.34
C LYS A 53 1.65 -17.78 2.81
N VAL A 54 2.27 -16.74 2.26
CA VAL A 54 1.91 -15.34 2.58
C VAL A 54 0.47 -15.04 2.15
N ILE A 55 0.03 -15.55 0.99
CA ILE A 55 -1.34 -15.40 0.52
C ILE A 55 -2.32 -16.07 1.48
N THR A 56 -2.07 -17.32 1.86
CA THR A 56 -2.90 -18.07 2.82
C THR A 56 -2.97 -17.36 4.17
N LEU A 57 -1.87 -16.74 4.62
CA LEU A 57 -1.86 -15.94 5.85
C LEU A 57 -2.85 -14.77 5.73
N LEU A 58 -2.81 -14.01 4.62
CA LEU A 58 -3.72 -12.89 4.39
C LEU A 58 -5.18 -13.33 4.28
N GLU A 59 -5.46 -14.43 3.58
CA GLU A 59 -6.81 -15.00 3.47
C GLU A 59 -7.36 -15.41 4.83
N ARG A 60 -6.52 -15.95 5.73
CA ARG A 60 -6.90 -16.26 7.10
C ARG A 60 -7.23 -15.00 7.93
N LEU A 61 -6.52 -13.90 7.71
CA LEU A 61 -6.83 -12.62 8.36
C LEU A 61 -8.13 -12.00 7.82
N ASP A 62 -8.37 -12.12 6.52
CA ASP A 62 -9.58 -11.64 5.85
C ASP A 62 -10.83 -12.41 6.28
N ALA A 63 -10.73 -13.74 6.39
CA ALA A 63 -11.84 -14.59 6.83
C ALA A 63 -12.39 -14.21 8.23
N GLN A 64 -11.56 -13.63 9.09
CA GLN A 64 -11.98 -13.19 10.42
C GLN A 64 -12.82 -11.90 10.40
N VAL A 65 -12.76 -11.11 9.32
CA VAL A 65 -13.46 -9.82 9.24
C VAL A 65 -14.96 -9.99 9.46
N GLU A 66 -15.60 -10.89 8.71
CA GLU A 66 -17.05 -11.14 8.82
C GLU A 66 -17.43 -11.91 10.09
N LEU A 67 -16.47 -12.64 10.70
CA LEU A 67 -16.66 -13.30 11.98
C LEU A 67 -16.64 -12.32 13.16
N THR A 68 -16.30 -11.05 12.93
CA THR A 68 -16.31 -9.99 13.93
C THR A 68 -17.58 -9.15 13.78
N PRO A 69 -18.62 -9.38 14.59
CA PRO A 69 -19.92 -8.76 14.37
C PRO A 69 -19.85 -7.24 14.50
N LEU A 70 -20.45 -6.52 13.55
CA LEU A 70 -20.55 -5.07 13.60
C LEU A 70 -21.37 -4.60 14.81
N GLU A 71 -20.91 -3.52 15.45
CA GLU A 71 -21.76 -2.82 16.41
C GLU A 71 -22.96 -2.21 15.67
N VAL A 72 -24.15 -2.44 16.21
CA VAL A 72 -25.43 -2.01 15.62
C VAL A 72 -25.70 -0.50 15.85
N ASN A 73 -24.91 0.15 16.73
CA ASN A 73 -25.14 1.54 17.14
C ASN A 73 -24.67 2.59 16.10
N PRO A 74 -25.33 3.76 16.06
CA PRO A 74 -25.27 4.70 14.93
C PRO A 74 -24.07 5.64 15.02
N GLN A 75 -22.84 5.13 15.08
CA GLN A 75 -21.69 5.99 14.83
C GLN A 75 -21.57 6.25 13.33
N ARG A 76 -21.50 7.53 12.96
CA ARG A 76 -21.38 7.96 11.56
C ARG A 76 -20.03 7.56 10.93
N TYR A 77 -18.98 7.49 11.75
CA TYR A 77 -17.59 7.26 11.34
C TYR A 77 -17.02 6.09 12.13
N GLY A 78 -16.36 5.13 11.46
CA GLY A 78 -15.68 3.99 12.09
C GLY A 78 -16.58 3.10 12.96
N ASN A 79 -16.80 1.86 12.54
CA ASN A 79 -17.44 0.86 13.39
C ASN A 79 -16.43 0.37 14.44
N LYS A 80 -16.79 0.50 15.73
CA LYS A 80 -15.93 0.10 16.85
C LYS A 80 -15.61 -1.38 16.91
N ALA A 81 -16.38 -2.24 16.22
CA ALA A 81 -16.06 -3.66 16.07
C ALA A 81 -14.65 -3.88 15.46
N PHE A 82 -14.08 -2.90 14.77
CA PHE A 82 -12.67 -2.97 14.35
C PHE A 82 -11.69 -3.14 15.52
N ARG A 83 -12.03 -2.63 16.72
CA ARG A 83 -11.23 -2.82 17.94
C ARG A 83 -11.19 -4.27 18.35
N ASP A 84 -12.31 -4.97 18.20
CA ASP A 84 -12.41 -6.40 18.52
C ASP A 84 -11.63 -7.22 17.49
N TYR A 85 -11.76 -6.90 16.19
CA TYR A 85 -10.94 -7.49 15.14
C TYR A 85 -9.45 -7.28 15.40
N TYR A 86 -9.04 -6.04 15.71
CA TYR A 86 -7.63 -5.72 15.97
C TYR A 86 -7.12 -6.41 17.24
N SER A 87 -7.94 -6.51 18.29
CA SER A 87 -7.58 -7.24 19.51
C SER A 87 -7.38 -8.72 19.23
N TRP A 88 -8.28 -9.33 18.45
CA TRP A 88 -8.12 -10.70 17.96
C TRP A 88 -6.82 -10.85 17.15
N LEU A 89 -6.53 -9.91 16.25
CA LEU A 89 -5.31 -9.95 15.44
C LEU A 89 -4.07 -9.93 16.34
N CYS A 90 -4.00 -9.03 17.31
CA CYS A 90 -2.87 -8.98 18.25
C CYS A 90 -2.70 -10.26 19.08
N GLN A 91 -3.80 -10.94 19.43
CA GLN A 91 -3.76 -12.19 20.20
C GLN A 91 -3.36 -13.40 19.35
N ASN A 92 -3.66 -13.40 18.05
CA ASN A 92 -3.50 -14.57 17.17
C ASN A 92 -2.39 -14.41 16.12
N ALA A 93 -1.84 -13.21 15.88
CA ALA A 93 -0.88 -13.00 14.80
C ALA A 93 0.39 -13.86 14.96
N THR A 94 0.87 -14.08 16.19
CA THR A 94 2.03 -14.95 16.47
C THR A 94 1.78 -16.39 16.01
N SER A 95 0.67 -17.00 16.42
CA SER A 95 0.35 -18.39 16.06
C SER A 95 0.02 -18.52 14.57
N ILE A 96 -0.71 -17.56 13.99
CA ILE A 96 -1.01 -17.55 12.56
C ILE A 96 0.27 -17.46 11.72
N CYS A 97 1.20 -16.56 12.07
CA CYS A 97 2.49 -16.46 11.40
C CYS A 97 3.29 -17.77 11.52
N GLN A 98 3.36 -18.36 12.72
CA GLN A 98 4.08 -19.61 12.94
C GLN A 98 3.48 -20.76 12.11
N GLU A 99 2.17 -20.97 12.20
CA GLU A 99 1.46 -22.08 11.55
C GLU A 99 1.49 -21.96 10.03
N THR A 100 1.31 -20.75 9.49
CA THR A 100 1.16 -20.56 8.04
C THR A 100 2.50 -20.33 7.34
N LEU A 101 3.42 -19.58 7.95
CA LEU A 101 4.74 -19.36 7.35
C LEU A 101 5.72 -20.48 7.70
N GLU A 102 5.40 -21.32 8.69
CA GLU A 102 6.29 -22.37 9.20
C GLU A 102 7.63 -21.79 9.70
N ILE A 103 7.58 -20.60 10.29
CA ILE A 103 8.74 -19.96 10.93
C ILE A 103 8.60 -20.17 12.43
N GLU A 104 9.61 -20.79 13.05
CA GLU A 104 9.66 -20.99 14.49
C GLU A 104 9.58 -19.67 15.25
N THR A 105 8.81 -19.62 16.34
CA THR A 105 8.66 -18.39 17.15
C THR A 105 9.97 -17.99 17.84
N THR A 106 10.91 -18.91 17.97
CA THR A 106 12.27 -18.65 18.48
C THR A 106 13.21 -18.08 17.42
N ALA A 107 12.78 -18.00 16.15
CA ALA A 107 13.60 -17.42 15.09
C ALA A 107 13.93 -15.96 15.39
N GLU A 108 15.14 -15.55 15.02
CA GLU A 108 15.59 -14.19 15.24
C GLU A 108 14.65 -13.19 14.54
N ASN A 109 14.22 -12.17 15.27
CA ASN A 109 13.35 -11.10 14.77
C ASN A 109 11.92 -11.52 14.40
N PHE A 110 11.47 -12.71 14.82
CA PHE A 110 10.08 -13.15 14.63
C PHE A 110 9.05 -12.17 15.22
N ASP A 111 9.27 -11.68 16.44
CA ASP A 111 8.40 -10.67 17.07
C ASP A 111 8.31 -9.38 16.25
N GLU A 112 9.42 -8.98 15.62
CA GLU A 112 9.47 -7.79 14.76
C GLU A 112 8.66 -7.99 13.48
N LEU A 113 8.76 -9.17 12.84
CA LEU A 113 7.93 -9.57 11.71
C LEU A 113 6.43 -9.49 12.04
N VAL A 114 6.01 -10.15 13.13
CA VAL A 114 4.61 -10.18 13.57
C VAL A 114 4.10 -8.77 13.84
N LYS A 115 4.93 -7.91 14.46
CA LYS A 115 4.50 -6.56 14.77
C LYS A 115 4.26 -5.72 13.51
N TYR A 116 5.12 -5.81 12.50
CA TYR A 116 4.87 -5.11 11.22
C TYR A 116 3.55 -5.56 10.57
N LEU A 117 3.22 -6.86 10.63
CA LEU A 117 1.92 -7.36 10.17
C LEU A 117 0.76 -6.71 10.94
N THR A 118 0.82 -6.69 12.27
CA THR A 118 -0.28 -6.10 13.08
C THR A 118 -0.42 -4.58 12.90
N GLU A 119 0.64 -3.85 12.58
CA GLU A 119 0.59 -2.41 12.29
C GLU A 119 0.09 -2.12 10.85
N SER A 120 -0.04 -3.15 10.01
CA SER A 120 -0.36 -3.00 8.59
C SER A 120 -1.85 -2.90 8.23
N VAL A 121 -2.74 -2.98 9.23
CA VAL A 121 -4.19 -3.12 9.01
C VAL A 121 -5.03 -1.92 9.45
N GLY A 122 -4.42 -0.91 10.07
CA GLY A 122 -5.11 0.30 10.57
C GLY A 122 -4.92 0.56 12.05
N ASN A 123 -5.55 1.62 12.56
CA ASN A 123 -5.46 2.04 13.96
C ASN A 123 -6.76 1.73 14.73
N PRO A 124 -6.75 0.95 15.82
CA PRO A 124 -7.97 0.56 16.54
C PRO A 124 -8.64 1.72 17.30
N VAL A 125 -7.87 2.74 17.68
CA VAL A 125 -8.41 3.88 18.44
C VAL A 125 -9.16 4.82 17.52
N ARG A 126 -8.50 5.22 16.43
CA ARG A 126 -9.02 6.16 15.42
C ARG A 126 -9.94 5.49 14.39
N ILE A 127 -9.85 4.16 14.25
CA ILE A 127 -10.57 3.36 13.26
C ILE A 127 -10.30 3.92 11.86
N ASP A 128 -9.01 4.12 11.57
CA ASP A 128 -8.52 4.68 10.31
C ASP A 128 -7.45 3.77 9.68
N TYR A 129 -7.27 3.92 8.38
CA TYR A 129 -6.23 3.28 7.58
C TYR A 129 -5.63 4.30 6.62
N GLY A 130 -4.37 4.15 6.26
CA GLY A 130 -3.71 5.01 5.28
C GLY A 130 -2.32 4.51 4.93
N THR A 131 -1.56 5.33 4.21
CA THR A 131 -0.25 4.98 3.63
C THR A 131 0.81 4.60 4.67
N GLY A 132 0.67 5.03 5.94
CA GLY A 132 1.52 4.56 7.03
C GLY A 132 1.31 3.09 7.38
N HIS A 133 0.09 2.58 7.25
CA HIS A 133 -0.25 1.16 7.44
C HIS A 133 0.17 0.33 6.22
N GLU A 134 -0.02 0.85 5.01
CA GLU A 134 0.56 0.26 3.79
C GLU A 134 2.09 0.15 3.91
N LEU A 135 2.76 1.19 4.42
CA LEU A 135 4.21 1.17 4.70
C LEU A 135 4.60 0.08 5.72
N ALA A 136 3.78 -0.17 6.74
CA ALA A 136 4.01 -1.28 7.68
C ALA A 136 3.84 -2.65 6.99
N PHE A 137 2.95 -2.78 6.01
CA PHE A 137 2.87 -4.00 5.19
C PHE A 137 4.13 -4.19 4.33
N ILE A 138 4.64 -3.11 3.72
CA ILE A 138 5.93 -3.14 3.00
C ILE A 138 7.07 -3.57 3.94
N ALA A 139 7.08 -3.09 5.18
CA ALA A 139 8.04 -3.51 6.19
C ALA A 139 7.91 -5.00 6.56
N PHE A 140 6.69 -5.52 6.68
CA PHE A 140 6.43 -6.95 6.88
C PHE A 140 6.99 -7.80 5.73
N LEU A 141 6.72 -7.42 4.47
CA LEU A 141 7.25 -8.14 3.31
C LEU A 141 8.78 -8.09 3.27
N LEU A 142 9.37 -6.91 3.50
CA LEU A 142 10.82 -6.74 3.55
C LEU A 142 11.46 -7.54 4.70
N ALA A 143 10.78 -7.66 5.84
CA ALA A 143 11.21 -8.51 6.96
C ALA A 143 11.29 -9.98 6.54
N LEU A 144 10.32 -10.51 5.77
CA LEU A 144 10.37 -11.87 5.23
C LEU A 144 11.59 -12.09 4.32
N PHE A 145 11.97 -11.11 3.50
CA PHE A 145 13.20 -11.19 2.69
C PHE A 145 14.47 -11.16 3.55
N LYS A 146 14.51 -10.30 4.59
CA LYS A 146 15.66 -10.17 5.48
C LYS A 146 15.85 -11.39 6.39
N MET A 147 14.77 -12.06 6.76
CA MET A 147 14.79 -13.35 7.45
C MET A 147 15.08 -14.52 6.50
N GLY A 148 15.17 -14.27 5.19
CA GLY A 148 15.45 -15.28 4.19
C GLY A 148 14.30 -16.24 3.92
N PHE A 149 13.09 -15.94 4.38
CA PHE A 149 11.88 -16.70 4.05
C PHE A 149 11.49 -16.49 2.57
N LEU A 150 11.52 -15.22 2.14
CA LEU A 150 11.47 -14.85 0.73
C LEU A 150 12.89 -14.61 0.20
N LYS A 151 13.10 -14.90 -1.08
CA LYS A 151 14.38 -14.84 -1.78
C LYS A 151 14.36 -13.74 -2.82
N LYS A 152 15.37 -12.87 -2.73
CA LYS A 152 15.64 -11.92 -3.80
C LYS A 152 15.97 -12.70 -5.08
N PRO A 153 15.64 -12.19 -6.27
CA PRO A 153 16.10 -12.79 -7.51
C PRO A 153 17.62 -12.92 -7.45
N GLU A 154 18.15 -14.13 -7.59
CA GLU A 154 19.59 -14.28 -7.74
C GLU A 154 19.99 -13.52 -9.01
N SER A 155 21.03 -12.69 -8.93
CA SER A 155 21.61 -12.08 -10.12
C SER A 155 22.00 -13.24 -11.02
N ALA A 156 21.30 -13.42 -12.15
CA ALA A 156 21.41 -14.53 -13.07
C ALA A 156 22.88 -14.90 -13.34
N ILE A 157 23.46 -15.75 -12.48
CA ILE A 157 24.63 -16.53 -12.84
C ILE A 157 24.01 -17.57 -13.74
N ILE A 158 24.23 -17.38 -15.03
CA ILE A 158 23.86 -18.26 -16.12
C ILE A 158 24.50 -19.62 -15.84
N ASN A 159 23.88 -20.43 -14.98
CA ASN A 159 24.11 -21.86 -14.93
C ASN A 159 23.22 -22.46 -16.01
N GLN A 160 23.74 -22.42 -17.23
CA GLN A 160 23.21 -23.00 -18.47
C GLN A 160 23.07 -24.54 -18.41
N LYS A 161 22.81 -25.14 -17.24
CA LYS A 161 22.87 -26.59 -17.02
C LYS A 161 21.65 -27.25 -16.41
N THR A 162 20.60 -26.51 -16.06
CA THR A 162 19.32 -27.16 -15.71
C THR A 162 18.19 -26.46 -16.45
N GLY A 163 17.76 -27.06 -17.55
CA GLY A 163 16.46 -26.74 -18.10
C GLY A 163 15.37 -27.17 -17.11
N SER A 164 14.29 -26.40 -17.05
CA SER A 164 13.01 -26.80 -16.42
C SER A 164 12.90 -26.70 -14.89
N ALA A 165 13.07 -25.49 -14.34
CA ALA A 165 12.24 -25.03 -13.23
C ALA A 165 11.74 -23.62 -13.59
N LEU A 166 10.45 -23.33 -13.38
CA LEU A 166 9.92 -21.97 -13.51
C LEU A 166 10.70 -21.11 -12.51
N GLU A 167 11.61 -20.26 -12.98
CA GLU A 167 12.42 -19.43 -12.07
C GLU A 167 11.49 -18.37 -11.47
N HIS A 168 11.06 -18.61 -10.23
CA HIS A 168 10.22 -17.69 -9.48
C HIS A 168 10.99 -16.40 -9.20
N ASN A 169 10.39 -15.26 -9.56
CA ASN A 169 10.86 -13.95 -9.15
C ASN A 169 9.95 -13.45 -8.04
N GLU A 170 10.33 -13.72 -6.80
CA GLU A 170 9.45 -13.40 -5.66
C GLU A 170 9.26 -11.90 -5.47
N TYR A 171 10.17 -11.03 -5.96
CA TYR A 171 9.90 -9.59 -6.04
C TYR A 171 8.73 -9.28 -6.98
N ALA A 172 8.67 -9.90 -8.16
CA ALA A 172 7.53 -9.73 -9.05
C ALA A 172 6.25 -10.30 -8.42
N GLU A 173 6.33 -11.47 -7.78
CA GLU A 173 5.18 -12.13 -7.15
C GLU A 173 4.62 -11.37 -5.94
N ILE A 174 5.43 -10.56 -5.24
CA ILE A 174 4.91 -9.63 -4.24
C ILE A 174 3.85 -8.71 -4.85
N ALA A 175 4.14 -8.10 -5.99
CA ALA A 175 3.22 -7.18 -6.65
C ALA A 175 2.11 -7.91 -7.42
N LEU A 176 2.41 -9.06 -8.03
CA LEU A 176 1.46 -9.78 -8.90
C LEU A 176 0.54 -10.74 -8.15
N CYS A 177 0.93 -11.23 -6.97
CA CYS A 177 0.20 -12.26 -6.22
C CYS A 177 -0.21 -11.78 -4.83
N VAL A 178 0.73 -11.24 -4.05
CA VAL A 178 0.48 -10.87 -2.66
C VAL A 178 -0.32 -9.57 -2.55
N PHE A 179 0.07 -8.53 -3.28
CA PHE A 179 -0.58 -7.22 -3.18
C PHE A 179 -2.06 -7.21 -3.61
N PRO A 180 -2.51 -7.94 -4.65
CA PRO A 180 -3.93 -8.08 -4.95
C PRO A 180 -4.73 -8.64 -3.77
N VAL A 181 -4.19 -9.66 -3.09
CA VAL A 181 -4.82 -10.28 -1.91
C VAL A 181 -4.85 -9.29 -0.74
N TYR A 182 -3.73 -8.60 -0.48
CA TYR A 182 -3.67 -7.56 0.55
C TYR A 182 -4.65 -6.43 0.29
N LEU A 183 -4.77 -5.95 -0.95
CA LEU A 183 -5.71 -4.90 -1.33
C LEU A 183 -7.17 -5.33 -1.12
N ARG A 184 -7.53 -6.56 -1.48
CA ARG A 184 -8.88 -7.09 -1.20
C ARG A 184 -9.15 -7.10 0.30
N PHE A 185 -8.21 -7.63 1.09
CA PHE A 185 -8.31 -7.68 2.54
C PHE A 185 -8.49 -6.29 3.19
N VAL A 186 -7.62 -5.32 2.88
CA VAL A 186 -7.74 -3.99 3.52
C VAL A 186 -8.94 -3.20 3.00
N ARG A 187 -9.40 -3.41 1.76
CA ARG A 187 -10.67 -2.83 1.26
C ARG A 187 -11.87 -3.45 1.96
N HIS A 188 -11.82 -4.74 2.27
CA HIS A 188 -12.84 -5.40 3.08
C HIS A 188 -12.89 -4.80 4.48
N LEU A 189 -11.75 -4.62 5.16
CA LEU A 189 -11.69 -3.88 6.43
C LEU A 189 -12.27 -2.46 6.33
N GLN A 190 -11.84 -1.69 5.33
CA GLN A 190 -12.26 -0.30 5.11
C GLN A 190 -13.78 -0.18 4.95
N THR A 191 -14.38 -1.06 4.15
CA THR A 191 -15.82 -1.03 3.86
C THR A 191 -16.66 -1.63 4.98
N TYR A 192 -16.27 -2.79 5.50
CA TYR A 192 -16.99 -3.51 6.57
C TYR A 192 -17.00 -2.70 7.87
N PHE A 193 -15.84 -2.24 8.31
CA PHE A 193 -15.71 -1.43 9.53
C PHE A 193 -15.83 0.08 9.29
N ARG A 194 -16.10 0.54 8.05
CA ARG A 194 -16.29 1.96 7.72
C ARG A 194 -15.10 2.82 8.19
N MET A 195 -13.89 2.35 7.93
CA MET A 195 -12.66 2.99 8.39
C MET A 195 -12.45 4.34 7.70
N GLU A 196 -11.92 5.30 8.45
CA GLU A 196 -11.61 6.63 7.92
C GLU A 196 -10.24 6.65 7.22
N PRO A 197 -10.03 7.54 6.22
CA PRO A 197 -8.71 7.80 5.66
C PRO A 197 -7.77 8.47 6.66
N ALA A 198 -6.62 7.83 6.95
CA ALA A 198 -5.60 8.37 7.83
C ALA A 198 -4.66 9.30 7.06
N GLY A 199 -4.75 10.61 7.33
CA GLY A 199 -3.85 11.61 6.75
C GLY A 199 -4.13 11.96 5.28
N SER A 200 -5.28 11.57 4.73
CA SER A 200 -5.70 11.98 3.38
C SER A 200 -6.00 13.49 3.33
N HIS A 201 -5.59 14.12 2.22
CA HIS A 201 -5.95 15.49 1.85
C HIS A 201 -7.13 15.53 0.86
N GLY A 202 -7.92 14.46 0.81
CA GLY A 202 -9.09 14.32 -0.07
C GLY A 202 -8.68 14.33 -1.54
N ALA A 203 -9.29 15.19 -2.35
CA ALA A 203 -9.05 15.25 -3.79
C ALA A 203 -7.58 15.49 -4.19
N TRP A 204 -6.78 16.09 -3.30
CA TRP A 204 -5.37 16.42 -3.54
C TRP A 204 -4.41 15.28 -3.20
N SER A 205 -4.86 14.25 -2.49
CA SER A 205 -4.11 13.02 -2.34
C SER A 205 -4.14 12.20 -3.63
N LEU A 206 -3.16 11.31 -3.80
CA LEU A 206 -3.19 10.33 -4.87
C LEU A 206 -4.41 9.39 -4.74
N ASP A 207 -4.63 8.91 -3.53
CA ASP A 207 -5.75 8.08 -3.11
C ASP A 207 -5.99 8.28 -1.59
N ASP A 208 -7.15 7.89 -1.08
CA ASP A 208 -7.46 8.03 0.34
C ASP A 208 -6.67 7.08 1.24
N PHE A 209 -6.29 5.91 0.71
CA PHE A 209 -5.74 4.82 1.52
C PHE A 209 -4.37 4.33 1.03
N GLN A 210 -4.16 4.21 -0.29
CA GLN A 210 -3.04 3.47 -0.88
C GLN A 210 -2.08 4.37 -1.67
N PHE A 211 -0.84 3.89 -1.87
CA PHE A 211 0.12 4.58 -2.72
C PHE A 211 0.95 3.60 -3.56
N VAL A 212 1.54 2.58 -2.94
CA VAL A 212 2.40 1.59 -3.60
C VAL A 212 1.77 0.89 -4.81
N PRO A 213 0.46 0.53 -4.85
CA PRO A 213 -0.10 -0.17 -6.01
C PRO A 213 -0.17 0.73 -7.25
N TYR A 214 -0.18 2.06 -7.10
CA TYR A 214 -0.04 2.98 -8.22
C TYR A 214 1.38 2.99 -8.79
N ILE A 215 2.39 2.91 -7.92
CA ILE A 215 3.80 2.78 -8.34
C ILE A 215 3.96 1.49 -9.14
N TRP A 216 3.64 0.34 -8.54
CA TRP A 216 3.82 -0.94 -9.21
C TRP A 216 2.90 -1.10 -10.42
N GLY A 217 1.63 -0.67 -10.32
CA GLY A 217 0.68 -0.72 -11.42
C GLY A 217 1.07 0.12 -12.63
N SER A 218 1.63 1.32 -12.42
CA SER A 218 2.19 2.10 -13.54
C SER A 218 3.40 1.41 -14.18
N SER A 219 4.19 0.65 -13.42
CA SER A 219 5.28 -0.16 -13.97
C SER A 219 4.79 -1.35 -14.79
N GLN A 220 3.70 -2.01 -14.37
CA GLN A 220 3.07 -3.07 -15.15
C GLN A 220 2.69 -2.58 -16.56
N LEU A 221 2.31 -1.32 -16.72
CA LEU A 221 1.89 -0.71 -17.99
C LEU A 221 3.04 -0.19 -18.86
N MET A 222 4.18 0.16 -18.26
CA MET A 222 5.37 0.61 -19.00
C MET A 222 5.77 -0.42 -20.06
N GLY A 223 6.03 0.00 -21.29
CA GLY A 223 6.49 -0.87 -22.38
C GLY A 223 5.46 -1.88 -22.93
N THR A 224 4.23 -1.92 -22.41
CA THR A 224 3.18 -2.85 -22.91
C THR A 224 2.53 -2.39 -24.21
N GLY A 225 2.44 -1.07 -24.43
CA GLY A 225 1.71 -0.46 -25.54
C GLY A 225 0.18 -0.60 -25.47
N LEU A 226 -0.38 -1.10 -24.36
CA LEU A 226 -1.82 -1.37 -24.24
C LEU A 226 -2.66 -0.10 -24.05
N TYR A 227 -2.19 0.81 -23.20
CA TYR A 227 -2.90 2.01 -22.80
C TYR A 227 -1.94 3.19 -22.69
N GLU A 228 -2.43 4.39 -22.94
CA GLU A 228 -1.75 5.64 -22.58
C GLU A 228 -2.32 6.18 -21.25
N PRO A 229 -1.59 6.99 -20.47
CA PRO A 229 -2.07 7.47 -19.18
C PRO A 229 -3.37 8.26 -19.19
N SER A 230 -3.78 8.80 -20.35
CA SER A 230 -5.05 9.50 -20.52
C SER A 230 -6.27 8.65 -20.15
N VAL A 231 -6.12 7.31 -20.07
CA VAL A 231 -7.20 6.39 -19.67
C VAL A 231 -7.35 6.22 -18.15
N ILE A 232 -6.46 6.80 -17.32
CA ILE A 232 -6.58 6.72 -15.85
C ILE A 232 -8.01 7.07 -15.35
N PRO A 233 -8.68 8.15 -15.79
CA PRO A 233 -10.03 8.48 -15.34
C PRO A 233 -11.14 7.73 -16.10
N ASN A 234 -10.83 6.70 -16.91
CA ASN A 234 -11.83 5.94 -17.66
C ASN A 234 -12.39 4.77 -16.82
N LYS A 235 -13.70 4.80 -16.54
CA LYS A 235 -14.37 3.82 -15.68
C LYS A 235 -14.44 2.43 -16.31
N GLU A 236 -14.66 2.35 -17.63
CA GLU A 236 -14.78 1.09 -18.35
C GLU A 236 -13.44 0.33 -18.38
N VAL A 237 -12.34 1.03 -18.67
CA VAL A 237 -10.98 0.47 -18.62
C VAL A 237 -10.62 0.07 -17.20
N ALA A 238 -10.90 0.91 -16.21
CA ALA A 238 -10.64 0.58 -14.81
C ALA A 238 -11.37 -0.70 -14.38
N SER A 239 -12.65 -0.83 -14.72
CA SER A 239 -13.43 -2.05 -14.43
C SER A 239 -12.92 -3.27 -15.17
N LYS A 240 -12.51 -3.12 -16.45
CA LYS A 240 -12.01 -4.23 -17.27
C LYS A 240 -10.67 -4.75 -16.77
N GLU A 241 -9.77 -3.87 -16.37
CA GLU A 241 -8.39 -4.18 -16.00
C GLU A 241 -8.18 -4.30 -14.47
N ALA A 242 -9.26 -4.30 -13.69
CA ALA A 242 -9.21 -4.28 -12.23
C ALA A 242 -8.47 -5.49 -11.62
N GLU A 243 -8.54 -6.65 -12.27
CA GLU A 243 -7.88 -7.89 -11.84
C GLU A 243 -6.50 -8.10 -12.48
N SER A 244 -6.17 -7.35 -13.55
CA SER A 244 -4.92 -7.51 -14.32
C SER A 244 -3.84 -6.48 -13.93
N CYS A 245 -4.25 -5.30 -13.44
CA CYS A 245 -3.34 -4.19 -13.14
C CYS A 245 -3.68 -3.53 -11.81
N LEU A 246 -2.69 -3.40 -10.92
CA LEU A 246 -2.85 -2.81 -9.59
C LEU A 246 -3.36 -1.36 -9.64
N LEU A 247 -2.90 -0.57 -10.62
CA LEU A 247 -3.34 0.81 -10.78
C LEU A 247 -4.84 0.85 -11.12
N PHE A 248 -5.28 0.06 -12.09
CA PHE A 248 -6.70 0.00 -12.47
C PHE A 248 -7.56 -0.66 -11.41
N SER A 249 -7.03 -1.60 -10.63
CA SER A 249 -7.69 -2.13 -9.42
C SER A 249 -8.04 -1.00 -8.44
N CYS A 250 -7.11 -0.07 -8.20
CA CYS A 250 -7.33 1.05 -7.30
C CYS A 250 -8.29 2.10 -7.89
N VAL A 251 -8.16 2.43 -9.17
CA VAL A 251 -9.10 3.34 -9.85
C VAL A 251 -10.51 2.76 -9.87
N ASN A 252 -10.67 1.47 -10.12
CA ASN A 252 -11.97 0.80 -10.08
C ASN A 252 -12.60 0.89 -8.68
N TYR A 253 -11.81 0.68 -7.63
CA TYR A 253 -12.28 0.84 -6.26
C TYR A 253 -12.73 2.29 -5.96
N ILE A 254 -11.99 3.30 -6.44
CA ILE A 254 -12.41 4.71 -6.33
C ILE A 254 -13.80 4.91 -6.94
N PHE A 255 -14.07 4.37 -8.12
CA PHE A 255 -15.39 4.48 -8.77
C PHE A 255 -16.52 3.75 -8.03
N GLN A 256 -16.20 2.83 -7.13
CA GLN A 256 -17.19 2.13 -6.29
C GLN A 256 -17.52 2.93 -5.03
N VAL A 257 -16.54 3.65 -4.46
CA VAL A 257 -16.71 4.34 -3.16
C VAL A 257 -16.90 5.85 -3.28
N LYS A 258 -16.59 6.46 -4.43
CA LYS A 258 -16.79 7.89 -4.70
C LYS A 258 -17.80 8.10 -5.81
N THR A 259 -18.63 9.14 -5.65
CA THR A 259 -19.64 9.54 -6.63
C THR A 259 -19.35 10.95 -7.14
N GLY A 260 -19.71 11.22 -8.39
CA GLY A 260 -19.52 12.51 -9.05
C GLY A 260 -18.41 12.47 -10.10
N PRO A 261 -18.06 13.63 -10.69
CA PRO A 261 -17.00 13.73 -11.68
C PRO A 261 -15.64 13.35 -11.08
N PHE A 262 -14.89 12.49 -11.78
CA PHE A 262 -13.60 11.99 -11.30
C PHE A 262 -12.61 13.11 -10.96
N ALA A 263 -12.60 14.18 -11.77
CA ALA A 263 -11.75 15.36 -11.56
C ALA A 263 -12.04 16.10 -10.23
N GLU A 264 -13.24 15.99 -9.68
CA GLU A 264 -13.64 16.69 -8.44
C GLU A 264 -13.19 15.92 -7.19
N HIS A 265 -13.24 14.59 -7.23
CA HIS A 265 -12.94 13.76 -6.06
C HIS A 265 -11.55 13.07 -6.11
N SER A 266 -10.87 13.13 -7.27
CA SER A 266 -9.58 12.48 -7.55
C SER A 266 -8.71 13.36 -8.47
N SER A 267 -8.57 14.65 -8.13
CA SER A 267 -7.91 15.64 -8.98
C SER A 267 -6.42 15.35 -9.22
N CYS A 268 -5.73 14.71 -8.28
CA CYS A 268 -4.35 14.25 -8.45
C CYS A 268 -4.23 13.21 -9.58
N LEU A 269 -5.06 12.16 -9.55
CA LEU A 269 -5.10 11.14 -10.60
C LEU A 269 -5.55 11.72 -11.95
N GLN A 270 -6.50 12.65 -11.93
CA GLN A 270 -6.90 13.40 -13.14
C GLN A 270 -5.75 14.22 -13.72
N SER A 271 -4.88 14.78 -12.88
CA SER A 271 -3.71 15.53 -13.34
C SER A 271 -2.65 14.59 -13.93
N LEU A 272 -2.48 13.40 -13.33
CA LEU A 272 -1.57 12.37 -13.82
C LEU A 272 -1.99 11.83 -15.20
N SER A 273 -3.29 11.82 -15.52
CA SER A 273 -3.76 11.41 -16.85
C SER A 273 -3.31 12.33 -17.99
N ASN A 274 -2.83 13.55 -17.67
CA ASN A 274 -2.29 14.49 -18.65
C ASN A 274 -0.77 14.31 -18.89
N VAL A 275 -0.13 13.38 -18.19
CA VAL A 275 1.29 13.07 -18.37
C VAL A 275 1.44 12.09 -19.55
N PRO A 276 2.35 12.32 -20.51
CA PRO A 276 2.31 11.62 -21.80
C PRO A 276 2.72 10.14 -21.75
N HIS A 277 3.54 9.69 -20.79
CA HIS A 277 4.09 8.33 -20.78
C HIS A 277 4.14 7.72 -19.37
N TRP A 278 3.91 6.41 -19.27
CA TRP A 278 3.94 5.66 -18.01
C TRP A 278 5.29 5.75 -17.28
N GLU A 279 6.42 5.82 -18.00
CA GLU A 279 7.76 6.01 -17.40
C GLU A 279 7.85 7.30 -16.59
N LYS A 280 7.25 8.38 -17.10
CA LYS A 280 7.23 9.67 -16.41
C LYS A 280 6.29 9.66 -15.21
N ILE A 281 5.16 8.95 -15.33
CA ILE A 281 4.24 8.75 -14.20
C ILE A 281 4.91 7.90 -13.11
N ASN A 282 5.48 6.76 -13.45
CA ASN A 282 6.10 5.85 -12.50
C ASN A 282 7.25 6.52 -11.73
N SER A 283 8.16 7.19 -12.44
CA SER A 283 9.24 7.96 -11.82
C SER A 283 8.72 9.15 -10.99
N GLY A 284 7.63 9.79 -11.42
CA GLY A 284 6.92 10.82 -10.66
C GLY A 284 6.32 10.27 -9.37
N MET A 285 5.62 9.13 -9.43
CA MET A 285 5.01 8.46 -8.29
C MET A 285 6.05 8.01 -7.26
N LEU A 286 7.21 7.50 -7.68
CA LEU A 286 8.32 7.20 -6.77
C LEU A 286 8.82 8.44 -6.03
N LYS A 287 8.94 9.58 -6.73
CA LYS A 287 9.33 10.86 -6.09
C LYS A 287 8.23 11.36 -5.15
N MET A 288 6.97 11.26 -5.56
CA MET A 288 5.83 11.63 -4.73
C MET A 288 5.76 10.74 -3.48
N TYR A 289 6.02 9.44 -3.56
CA TYR A 289 6.05 8.56 -2.38
C TYR A 289 7.13 8.98 -1.38
N LYS A 290 8.34 9.27 -1.87
CA LYS A 290 9.44 9.81 -1.03
C LYS A 290 9.04 11.11 -0.34
N GLY A 291 8.35 12.02 -1.04
CA GLY A 291 7.96 13.33 -0.51
C GLY A 291 6.69 13.34 0.37
N GLU A 292 5.66 12.62 -0.05
CA GLU A 292 4.29 12.66 0.49
C GLU A 292 3.97 11.50 1.45
N VAL A 293 4.82 10.48 1.51
CA VAL A 293 4.70 9.40 2.50
C VAL A 293 5.93 9.42 3.41
N LEU A 294 7.12 9.16 2.87
CA LEU A 294 8.32 8.95 3.70
C LEU A 294 8.90 10.23 4.31
N ASN A 295 8.65 11.40 3.72
CA ASN A 295 9.08 12.70 4.26
C ASN A 295 7.91 13.46 4.92
N LYS A 296 6.84 12.77 5.31
CA LYS A 296 5.74 13.36 6.08
C LYS A 296 5.77 12.85 7.50
N PHE A 297 6.18 13.72 8.42
CA PHE A 297 6.19 13.43 9.86
C PHE A 297 4.88 12.79 10.35
N PRO A 298 3.67 13.29 9.99
CA PRO A 298 2.42 12.68 10.45
C PRO A 298 2.24 11.22 10.07
N VAL A 299 2.84 10.80 8.95
CA VAL A 299 2.80 9.42 8.44
C VAL A 299 3.86 8.56 9.14
N VAL A 300 5.12 8.98 9.11
CA VAL A 300 6.24 8.14 9.56
C VAL A 300 6.48 8.13 11.08
N GLN A 301 5.89 9.05 11.85
CA GLN A 301 5.98 9.06 13.32
C GLN A 301 5.43 7.77 13.98
N HIS A 302 4.62 7.02 13.25
CA HIS A 302 4.04 5.76 13.72
C HIS A 302 4.88 4.54 13.32
N PHE A 303 5.88 4.71 12.44
CA PHE A 303 6.75 3.62 12.01
C PHE A 303 7.64 3.14 13.18
N LEU A 304 7.75 1.83 13.31
CA LEU A 304 8.51 1.16 14.36
C LEU A 304 9.86 0.67 13.83
N PHE A 305 10.88 0.72 14.67
CA PHE A 305 12.25 0.36 14.31
C PHE A 305 12.79 -0.76 15.19
N GLY A 306 13.41 -1.75 14.56
CA GLY A 306 13.97 -2.93 15.20
C GLY A 306 15.32 -3.33 14.59
N ASN A 307 15.62 -4.61 14.60
CA ASN A 307 16.86 -5.18 14.07
C ASN A 307 16.81 -5.34 12.55
N LEU A 308 15.64 -5.66 11.99
CA LEU A 308 15.49 -5.85 10.54
C LEU A 308 15.48 -4.49 9.82
N LEU A 309 14.79 -3.51 10.40
CA LEU A 309 14.71 -2.13 9.89
C LEU A 309 15.27 -1.15 10.92
N ARG A 310 16.55 -0.83 10.73
CA ARG A 310 17.35 -0.08 11.69
C ARG A 310 17.33 1.42 11.43
N PHE A 311 17.26 2.20 12.51
CA PHE A 311 17.26 3.67 12.43
C PHE A 311 18.68 4.26 12.32
N GLU A 312 19.73 3.45 12.43
CA GLU A 312 21.10 3.94 12.27
C GLU A 312 21.34 4.51 10.88
N PRO A 313 22.28 5.47 10.74
CA PRO A 313 22.66 6.01 9.44
C PRO A 313 23.10 4.90 8.47
N ALA A 314 22.61 4.97 7.24
CA ALA A 314 23.01 4.07 6.18
C ALA A 314 24.45 4.36 5.73
N PRO A 315 25.22 3.33 5.35
CA PRO A 315 26.54 3.56 4.78
C PRO A 315 26.44 4.35 3.46
N PRO A 316 27.49 5.09 3.08
CA PRO A 316 27.52 5.79 1.80
C PRO A 316 27.20 4.84 0.63
N GLY A 317 26.27 5.25 -0.25
CA GLY A 317 25.86 4.45 -1.42
C GLY A 317 24.76 3.41 -1.15
N ALA A 318 24.18 3.35 0.05
CA ALA A 318 23.08 2.42 0.35
C ALA A 318 21.80 2.68 -0.47
N LEU A 319 21.54 3.92 -0.87
CA LEU A 319 20.45 4.27 -1.78
C LEU A 319 20.93 4.15 -3.23
N LYS A 320 20.25 3.32 -4.05
CA LYS A 320 20.55 3.18 -5.49
C LYS A 320 20.33 4.50 -6.27
N ALA A 321 19.46 5.37 -5.77
CA ALA A 321 19.25 6.73 -6.27
C ALA A 321 19.17 7.73 -5.10
N GLY A 322 19.94 8.83 -5.19
CA GLY A 322 20.01 9.86 -4.15
C GLY A 322 18.66 10.50 -3.79
N PRO A 323 18.57 11.17 -2.62
CA PRO A 323 17.31 11.75 -2.15
C PRO A 323 16.76 12.77 -3.17
N PRO A 324 15.44 12.78 -3.46
CA PRO A 324 14.87 13.74 -4.40
C PRO A 324 14.86 15.15 -3.81
N GLY A 325 15.33 16.14 -4.57
CA GLY A 325 14.93 17.53 -4.37
C GLY A 325 13.41 17.65 -4.48
N GLY A 326 12.76 18.31 -3.51
CA GLY A 326 11.32 18.35 -3.36
C GLY A 326 10.59 18.83 -4.62
N ALA A 327 9.95 17.91 -5.33
CA ALA A 327 9.01 18.25 -6.38
C ALA A 327 7.66 18.56 -5.73
N LYS A 328 7.27 19.84 -5.69
CA LYS A 328 5.89 20.23 -5.40
C LYS A 328 5.00 19.84 -6.58
N LEU A 329 3.75 19.47 -6.28
CA LEU A 329 2.67 19.34 -7.26
C LEU A 329 2.67 20.56 -8.21
N PRO A 330 2.42 20.38 -9.51
CA PRO A 330 2.22 21.52 -10.40
C PRO A 330 1.00 22.31 -9.92
N SER A 331 1.25 23.50 -9.36
CA SER A 331 0.19 24.45 -9.02
C SER A 331 -0.44 24.95 -10.31
N SER A 332 -1.74 24.71 -10.50
CA SER A 332 -2.51 25.43 -11.50
C SER A 332 -2.57 26.91 -11.09
N SER A 333 -1.86 27.76 -11.81
CA SER A 333 -2.01 29.21 -11.70
C SER A 333 -3.42 29.59 -12.17
N THR A 334 -4.33 29.79 -11.21
CA THR A 334 -5.59 30.51 -11.45
C THR A 334 -5.57 31.77 -10.61
N SER A 335 -5.76 32.89 -11.31
CA SER A 335 -5.79 34.25 -10.79
C SER A 335 -6.80 34.38 -9.65
N ALA A 336 -6.37 35.04 -8.58
CA ALA A 336 -7.21 35.37 -7.43
C ALA A 336 -8.34 36.33 -7.85
N GLY A 337 -9.57 35.83 -7.87
CA GLY A 337 -10.80 36.63 -7.79
C GLY A 337 -11.31 36.69 -6.33
N PRO A 338 -12.06 37.73 -5.93
CA PRO A 338 -12.33 38.01 -4.53
C PRO A 338 -13.26 36.98 -3.89
N ARG A 339 -12.92 36.59 -2.65
CA ARG A 339 -13.68 35.69 -1.78
C ARG A 339 -15.13 36.18 -1.61
N LYS A 340 -16.10 35.33 -1.95
CA LYS A 340 -17.46 35.42 -1.42
C LYS A 340 -17.63 34.32 -0.36
N ASP A 341 -18.15 34.71 0.80
CA ASP A 341 -18.54 33.81 1.87
C ASP A 341 -19.48 32.71 1.37
N MET A 342 -19.12 31.45 1.62
CA MET A 342 -19.99 30.29 1.42
C MET A 342 -20.27 29.64 2.78
N SER A 343 -21.16 30.26 3.54
CA SER A 343 -21.82 29.67 4.70
C SER A 343 -23.22 29.15 4.31
N ALA A 344 -23.34 28.32 3.28
CA ALA A 344 -24.63 27.69 2.95
C ALA A 344 -24.50 26.55 1.92
N PHE A 345 -23.93 25.39 2.26
CA PHE A 345 -24.25 24.12 1.58
C PHE A 345 -23.89 22.93 2.48
N SER A 346 -24.75 22.64 3.46
CA SER A 346 -24.70 21.40 4.24
C SER A 346 -26.04 20.67 4.13
N HIS A 347 -26.32 20.12 2.95
CA HIS A 347 -27.37 19.11 2.79
C HIS A 347 -26.87 18.03 1.82
N GLN A 348 -26.26 16.97 2.37
CA GLN A 348 -26.21 15.68 1.69
C GLN A 348 -27.58 14.98 1.86
N PRO A 349 -28.10 14.30 0.83
CA PRO A 349 -29.33 13.52 0.98
C PRO A 349 -29.08 12.29 1.85
N PRO A 350 -30.11 11.81 2.57
CA PRO A 350 -29.99 10.62 3.41
C PRO A 350 -29.81 9.34 2.57
N PHE A 351 -29.02 8.42 3.12
CA PHE A 351 -28.72 7.10 2.55
C PHE A 351 -30.00 6.24 2.40
N VAL A 352 -30.21 5.70 1.20
CA VAL A 352 -31.29 4.75 0.91
C VAL A 352 -30.79 3.34 1.25
N LYS A 353 -31.46 2.66 2.18
CA LYS A 353 -31.16 1.25 2.52
C LYS A 353 -31.41 0.33 1.30
N PRO A 354 -30.61 -0.73 1.09
CA PRO A 354 -30.96 -1.78 0.15
C PRO A 354 -32.21 -2.50 0.64
N THR A 355 -33.31 -2.42 -0.11
CA THR A 355 -34.47 -3.29 0.08
C THR A 355 -34.15 -4.63 -0.57
N GLY A 356 -33.62 -5.55 0.22
CA GLY A 356 -33.75 -6.97 -0.06
C GLY A 356 -35.04 -7.47 0.57
N ASP A 357 -35.83 -8.18 -0.23
CA ASP A 357 -36.79 -9.19 0.23
C ASP A 357 -36.62 -10.39 -0.71
N PRO A 358 -36.95 -11.61 -0.23
CA PRO A 358 -36.02 -12.74 -0.09
C PRO A 358 -35.63 -13.49 -1.36
#